data_AF-A0AAW1FCG5-F1
#
_entry.id   AF-A0AAW1FCG5-F1
#
_cell.length_a   1.000
_cell.length_b   1.000
_cell.length_c   1.000
_cell.angle_alpha   90.00
_cell.angle_beta   90.00
_cell.angle_gamma   90.00
#
_symmetry.space_group_name_H-M   'P 1'
#
loop_
_entity.id
_entity.type
_entity.pdbx_description
1 polymer ?
#
loop_
_entity_poly.entity_id
_entity_poly.type
_entity_poly.pdbx_seq_one_letter_code
_entity_poly.pdbx_strand_id
1 'polypeptide(L)'
;MGCTTEVQGLQCYGCNILQGQRYVDVGCSNPEVITCTHSHRGFKHRFCIKTESTALGIVLTSGCATSRHCQQHELPGVRIHCCDSDLCNSAPSWHPGTLHYACALFSLLLMRMRL
;
A
#
# COMPACT_ATOMS: atom_id res chain seq x y z
N MET A 1 -22.55 -28.36 -8.95
CA MET A 1 -22.65 -27.54 -7.71
C MET A 1 -21.22 -27.24 -7.26
N GLY A 2 -20.68 -26.09 -7.65
CA GLY A 2 -19.34 -25.66 -7.25
C GLY A 2 -19.41 -24.94 -5.91
N CYS A 3 -18.69 -25.44 -4.91
CA CYS A 3 -18.55 -24.80 -3.62
C CYS A 3 -17.57 -23.62 -3.74
N THR A 4 -18.06 -22.43 -4.06
CA THR A 4 -17.27 -21.20 -3.94
C THR A 4 -17.20 -20.85 -2.45
N THR A 5 -16.11 -21.21 -1.80
CA THR A 5 -15.78 -20.73 -0.46
C THR A 5 -15.55 -19.22 -0.54
N GLU A 6 -16.60 -18.43 -0.31
CA GLU A 6 -16.46 -16.98 -0.09
C GLU A 6 -15.50 -16.79 1.08
N VAL A 7 -14.35 -16.16 0.80
CA VAL A 7 -13.44 -15.70 1.84
C VAL A 7 -14.19 -14.60 2.59
N GLN A 8 -14.74 -14.91 3.78
CA GLN A 8 -15.50 -13.96 4.60
C GLN A 8 -14.59 -12.94 5.30
N GLY A 9 -13.76 -12.21 4.55
CA GLY A 9 -12.82 -11.23 5.07
C GLY A 9 -12.27 -10.31 3.99
N LEU A 10 -12.05 -9.05 4.36
CA LEU A 10 -11.46 -8.01 3.50
C LEU A 10 -10.02 -8.40 3.14
N GLN A 11 -9.64 -8.36 1.86
CA GLN A 11 -8.27 -8.62 1.44
C GLN A 11 -7.44 -7.34 1.41
N CYS A 12 -6.22 -7.37 1.94
CA CYS A 12 -5.32 -6.22 1.98
C CYS A 12 -3.89 -6.63 1.64
N TYR A 13 -3.08 -5.67 1.18
CA TYR A 13 -1.64 -5.85 1.08
C TYR A 13 -0.98 -5.74 2.46
N GLY A 14 -0.24 -6.78 2.85
CA GLY A 14 0.46 -6.93 4.13
C GLY A 14 1.97 -6.86 3.97
N CYS A 15 2.62 -6.07 4.82
CA CYS A 15 4.07 -6.01 4.94
C CYS A 15 4.46 -5.23 6.22
N ASN A 16 5.50 -5.69 6.90
CA ASN A 16 6.07 -5.01 8.06
C ASN A 16 7.58 -4.85 7.86
N ILE A 17 8.10 -3.64 8.01
CA ILE A 17 9.55 -3.45 8.11
C ILE A 17 9.96 -3.88 9.52
N LEU A 18 10.79 -4.92 9.63
CA LEU A 18 11.37 -5.33 10.91
C LEU A 18 12.42 -4.30 11.34
N GLN A 19 12.17 -3.62 12.45
CA GLN A 19 13.14 -2.71 13.07
C GLN A 19 14.21 -3.54 13.81
N GLY A 20 15.39 -3.71 13.22
CA GLY A 20 16.47 -4.49 13.86
C GLY A 20 17.71 -4.76 13.00
N GLN A 21 17.64 -4.61 11.68
CA GLN A 21 18.81 -4.71 10.81
C GLN A 21 19.38 -3.33 10.48
N ARG A 22 20.72 -3.23 10.41
CA ARG A 22 21.48 -2.03 10.00
C ARG A 22 21.22 -1.60 8.55
N TYR A 23 20.39 -2.35 7.82
CA TYR A 23 19.87 -2.02 6.51
C TYR A 23 18.36 -1.81 6.66
N VAL A 24 17.89 -0.61 6.34
CA VAL A 24 16.46 -0.38 6.10
C VAL A 24 16.16 -1.09 4.78
N ASP A 25 15.64 -2.31 4.87
CA ASP A 25 15.03 -2.94 3.70
C ASP A 25 13.97 -1.96 3.19
N VAL A 26 14.06 -1.54 1.93
CA VAL A 26 13.20 -0.49 1.38
C VAL A 26 11.79 -1.07 1.37
N GLY A 27 11.06 -0.71 2.43
CA GLY A 27 9.92 -1.46 2.93
C GLY A 27 8.84 -1.72 1.89
N CYS A 28 8.16 -2.85 2.06
CA CYS A 28 6.95 -3.18 1.32
C CYS A 28 7.10 -3.15 -0.22
N SER A 29 8.29 -3.43 -0.75
CA SER A 29 8.53 -3.55 -2.19
C SER A 29 7.75 -4.71 -2.83
N ASN A 30 7.51 -5.77 -2.05
CA ASN A 30 6.72 -6.94 -2.48
C ASN A 30 5.73 -7.33 -1.36
N PRO A 31 4.61 -6.61 -1.22
CA PRO A 31 3.62 -6.91 -0.19
C PRO A 31 2.84 -8.17 -0.55
N GLU A 32 2.54 -9.00 0.45
CA GLU A 32 1.72 -10.20 0.27
C GLU A 32 0.24 -9.88 0.44
N VAL A 33 -0.63 -10.67 -0.19
CA VAL A 33 -2.08 -10.53 0.00
C VAL A 33 -2.48 -11.27 1.28
N ILE A 34 -2.97 -10.52 2.27
CA ILE A 34 -3.47 -11.05 3.54
C ILE A 34 -5.00 -10.89 3.62
N THR A 35 -5.65 -11.80 4.33
CA THR A 35 -7.10 -11.71 4.60
C THR A 35 -7.33 -11.17 6.01
N CYS A 36 -8.01 -10.02 6.10
CA CYS A 36 -8.45 -9.42 7.35
C CYS A 36 -9.72 -10.10 7.85
N THR A 37 -9.56 -11.06 8.76
CA THR A 37 -10.68 -11.67 9.47
C THR A 37 -11.17 -10.76 10.59
N HIS A 38 -12.41 -10.97 11.05
CA HIS A 38 -12.89 -10.32 12.28
C HIS A 38 -11.93 -10.61 13.45
N SER A 39 -11.58 -9.61 14.27
CA SER A 39 -10.74 -9.86 15.44
C SER A 39 -11.53 -10.62 16.50
N HIS A 40 -10.84 -11.49 17.23
CA HIS A 40 -11.33 -11.98 18.51
C HIS A 40 -11.53 -10.76 19.44
N ARG A 41 -12.66 -10.73 20.17
CA ARG A 41 -13.11 -9.64 21.08
C ARG A 41 -13.88 -8.47 20.46
N GLY A 42 -14.44 -8.62 19.26
CA GLY A 42 -15.43 -7.66 18.72
C GLY A 42 -14.85 -6.41 18.06
N PHE A 43 -13.53 -6.32 17.93
CA PHE A 43 -12.90 -5.31 17.08
C PHE A 43 -12.94 -5.79 15.63
N LYS A 44 -13.60 -5.03 14.77
CA LYS A 44 -13.70 -5.35 13.35
C LYS A 44 -12.46 -4.80 12.65
N HIS A 45 -11.49 -5.66 12.32
CA HIS A 45 -10.44 -5.34 11.34
C HIS A 45 -11.11 -5.26 9.96
N ARG A 46 -11.62 -4.08 9.63
CA ARG A 46 -12.44 -3.82 8.43
C ARG A 46 -11.82 -2.80 7.50
N PHE A 47 -10.60 -2.39 7.78
CA PHE A 47 -9.89 -1.43 6.97
C PHE A 47 -8.55 -2.01 6.58
N CYS A 48 -8.16 -1.81 5.33
CA CYS A 48 -6.77 -1.86 4.96
C CYS A 48 -6.09 -0.60 5.48
N ILE A 49 -4.88 -0.74 5.99
CA ILE A 49 -4.02 0.35 6.42
C ILE A 49 -2.73 0.34 5.60
N LYS A 50 -2.21 1.54 5.37
CA LYS A 50 -0.88 1.77 4.84
C LYS A 50 -0.30 3.00 5.52
N THR A 51 0.95 2.89 5.94
CA THR A 51 1.66 3.95 6.64
C THR A 51 2.89 4.33 5.83
N GLU A 52 3.11 5.62 5.62
CA GLU A 52 4.23 6.14 4.84
C GLU A 52 5.09 7.09 5.67
N SER A 53 6.40 7.09 5.44
CA SER A 53 7.28 8.14 5.97
C SER A 53 7.09 9.40 5.14
N THR A 54 6.72 10.52 5.76
CA THR A 54 6.63 11.80 5.05
C THR A 54 7.99 12.35 4.65
N ALA A 55 9.06 11.96 5.36
CA ALA A 55 10.43 12.38 5.06
C ALA A 55 11.05 11.60 3.89
N LEU A 56 10.74 10.30 3.76
CA LEU A 56 11.38 9.41 2.80
C LEU A 56 10.45 9.00 1.65
N GLY A 57 9.13 9.21 1.77
CA GLY A 57 8.15 8.79 0.77
C GLY A 57 8.01 7.27 0.62
N ILE A 58 8.54 6.48 1.57
CA ILE A 58 8.50 5.02 1.54
C ILE A 58 7.36 4.48 2.41
N VAL A 59 6.83 3.32 2.02
CA VAL A 59 5.84 2.59 2.80
C VAL A 59 6.53 1.91 3.98
N LEU A 60 6.10 2.25 5.20
CA LEU A 60 6.63 1.73 6.46
C LEU A 60 5.95 0.44 6.92
N THR A 61 4.64 0.34 6.70
CA THR A 61 3.86 -0.85 7.03
C THR A 61 2.55 -0.80 6.24
N SER A 62 2.02 -1.97 5.94
CA SER A 62 0.72 -2.15 5.30
C SER A 62 0.06 -3.40 5.88
N GLY A 63 -1.26 -3.40 5.98
CA GLY A 63 -2.00 -4.57 6.43
C GLY A 63 -3.44 -4.29 6.85
N CYS A 64 -3.90 -4.98 7.90
CA CYS A 64 -5.26 -4.86 8.44
C CYS A 64 -5.30 -3.92 9.65
N ALA A 65 -6.30 -3.05 9.71
CA ALA A 65 -6.51 -2.11 10.81
C ALA A 65 -7.97 -2.08 11.29
N THR A 66 -8.12 -1.65 12.54
CA THR A 66 -9.41 -1.26 13.11
C THR A 66 -9.68 0.22 12.84
N SER A 67 -10.94 0.64 12.93
CA SER A 67 -11.32 2.06 12.81
C SER A 67 -10.53 2.96 13.76
N ARG A 68 -10.19 2.47 14.97
CA ARG A 68 -9.40 3.21 15.95
C ARG A 68 -8.01 3.58 15.42
N HIS A 69 -7.34 2.67 14.72
CA HIS A 69 -6.03 2.96 14.14
C HIS A 69 -6.12 4.01 13.02
N CYS A 70 -7.24 4.03 12.28
CA CYS A 70 -7.47 5.00 11.22
C CYS A 70 -7.89 6.39 11.72
N GLN A 71 -8.42 6.48 12.94
CA GLN A 71 -8.83 7.75 13.57
C GLN A 71 -7.76 8.33 14.49
N GLN A 72 -6.68 7.57 14.76
CA GLN A 72 -5.59 8.05 15.59
C GLN A 72 -4.87 9.20 14.88
N HIS A 73 -4.55 10.26 15.65
CA HIS A 73 -3.78 11.38 15.10
C HIS A 73 -2.44 10.88 14.57
N GLU A 74 -2.10 11.34 13.37
CA GLU A 74 -0.83 11.04 12.73
C GLU A 74 0.32 11.47 13.64
N LEU A 75 1.28 10.56 13.84
CA LEU A 75 2.53 10.91 14.50
C LEU A 75 3.34 11.81 13.55
N PRO A 76 4.07 12.82 14.07
CA PRO A 76 4.91 13.66 13.23
C PRO A 76 5.90 12.80 12.43
N GLY A 77 5.94 13.01 11.11
CA GLY A 77 6.81 12.25 10.20
C GLY A 77 6.16 11.04 9.54
N VAL A 78 4.89 10.75 9.84
CA VAL A 78 4.17 9.56 9.38
C VAL A 78 2.81 9.94 8.80
N ARG A 79 2.48 9.42 7.62
CA ARG A 79 1.17 9.55 6.99
C ARG A 79 0.43 8.23 7.06
N ILE A 80 -0.82 8.24 7.51
CA ILE A 80 -1.67 7.05 7.63
C ILE A 80 -2.77 7.10 6.58
N HIS A 81 -2.87 6.06 5.76
CA HIS A 81 -3.93 5.86 4.79
C HIS A 81 -4.78 4.64 5.17
N CYS A 82 -6.09 4.82 5.21
CA CYS A 82 -7.04 3.74 5.43
C CYS A 82 -8.12 3.69 4.35
N CYS A 83 -8.57 2.49 4.01
CA CYS A 83 -9.63 2.24 3.04
C CYS A 83 -10.32 0.90 3.34
N ASP A 84 -11.52 0.66 2.80
CA ASP A 84 -12.43 -0.43 3.19
C ASP A 84 -12.86 -1.35 2.03
N SER A 85 -12.11 -1.35 0.92
CA SER A 85 -12.31 -2.22 -0.24
C SER A 85 -11.12 -3.16 -0.43
N ASP A 86 -11.34 -4.29 -1.12
CA ASP A 86 -10.28 -5.27 -1.33
C ASP A 86 -9.07 -4.66 -2.05
N LEU A 87 -7.88 -4.91 -1.51
CA LEU A 87 -6.58 -4.52 -2.04
C LEU A 87 -6.39 -3.00 -2.25
N CYS A 88 -7.23 -2.18 -1.60
CA CYS A 88 -7.24 -0.73 -1.76
C CYS A 88 -5.98 -0.02 -1.24
N ASN A 89 -5.20 -0.70 -0.39
CA ASN A 89 -3.95 -0.19 0.16
C ASN A 89 -2.73 -0.50 -0.73
N SER A 90 -2.95 -0.79 -2.02
CA SER A 90 -1.88 -0.92 -2.99
C SER A 90 -0.91 0.26 -2.90
N ALA A 91 0.39 -0.01 -2.91
CA ALA A 91 1.35 1.06 -3.06
C ALA A 91 1.14 1.72 -4.44
N PRO A 92 0.92 3.04 -4.54
CA PRO A 92 1.11 3.72 -5.79
C PRO A 92 2.62 3.71 -6.04
N SER A 93 3.11 2.72 -6.77
CA SER A 93 4.50 2.66 -7.25
C SER A 93 4.78 3.71 -8.33
N TRP A 94 3.81 4.57 -8.65
CA TRP A 94 3.90 5.59 -9.67
C TRP A 94 4.78 6.73 -9.16
N HIS A 95 6.08 6.55 -9.33
CA HIS A 95 7.01 7.68 -9.41
C HIS A 95 6.52 8.55 -10.58
N PRO A 96 6.06 9.80 -10.34
CA PRO A 96 5.60 10.67 -11.42
C PRO A 96 6.69 10.92 -12.47
N GLY A 97 7.97 10.68 -12.13
CA GLY A 97 9.10 10.76 -13.05
C GLY A 97 9.05 9.73 -14.21
N THR A 98 8.54 8.52 -14.00
CA THR A 98 8.61 7.46 -15.02
C THR A 98 7.65 7.72 -16.19
N LEU A 99 6.46 8.27 -15.90
CA LEU A 99 5.50 8.68 -16.93
C LEU A 99 6.00 9.90 -17.73
N HIS A 100 6.61 10.88 -17.05
CA HIS A 100 7.19 12.04 -17.73
C HIS A 100 8.32 11.67 -18.68
N TYR A 101 9.21 10.76 -18.28
CA TYR A 101 10.29 10.27 -19.15
C TYR A 101 9.77 9.47 -20.36
N ALA A 102 8.78 8.61 -20.17
CA ALA A 102 8.19 7.85 -21.27
C ALA A 102 7.52 8.76 -22.32
N CYS A 103 6.76 9.78 -21.89
CA CYS A 103 6.16 10.77 -22.79
C CYS A 103 7.19 11.65 -23.50
N ALA A 104 8.26 12.06 -22.80
CA ALA A 104 9.33 12.85 -23.40
C ALA A 104 10.10 12.05 -24.48
N LEU A 105 10.43 10.78 -24.20
CA LEU A 105 11.07 9.87 -25.16
C LEU A 105 10.18 9.62 -26.38
N PHE A 106 8.88 9.40 -26.17
CA PHE A 106 7.92 9.21 -27.26
C PHE A 106 7.79 10.47 -28.14
N SER A 107 7.77 11.65 -27.53
CA SER A 107 7.73 12.93 -28.26
C SER A 107 9.02 13.17 -29.07
N LEU A 108 10.19 12.83 -28.53
CA LEU A 108 11.48 12.89 -29.23
C LEU A 108 11.55 11.92 -30.41
N LEU A 109 11.02 10.70 -30.26
CA LEU A 109 10.94 9.72 -31.34
C LEU A 109 10.01 10.19 -32.47
N LEU A 110 8.84 10.74 -32.14
CA LEU A 110 7.92 11.30 -33.12
C LEU A 110 8.49 12.50 -33.88
N MET A 111 9.27 13.36 -33.21
CA MET A 111 9.99 14.47 -33.86
C MET A 111 11.07 13.96 -34.81
N ARG A 112 11.80 12.89 -34.47
CA ARG A 112 12.83 12.30 -35.34
C ARG A 112 12.27 11.57 -36.57
N MET A 113 11.04 11.07 -36.50
CA MET A 113 10.38 10.41 -37.64
C MET A 113 9.74 11.39 -38.63
N ARG A 114 9.68 12.68 -38.27
CA ARG A 114 9.14 13.77 -39.09
C ARG A 114 10.21 14.68 -39.71
N LEU A 115 11.49 14.36 -39.52
CA LEU A 115 12.63 15.05 -40.11
C LEU A 115 13.23 14.23 -41.25
#